data_AF-A0A240C5Q0-F1
#
_entry.id   AF-A0A240C5Q0-F1
#
_cell.length_a   1.000
_cell.length_b   1.000
_cell.length_c   1.000
_cell.angle_alpha   90.00
_cell.angle_beta   90.00
_cell.angle_gamma   90.00
#
_symmetry.space_group_name_H-M   'P 1'
#
loop_
_entity.id
_entity.type
_entity.pdbx_description
1 polymer ?
#
loop_
_entity_poly.entity_id
_entity_poly.type
_entity_poly.pdbx_seq_one_letter_code
_entity_poly.pdbx_strand_id
1 'polypeptide(L)'
;MTVTIYDVAREANVSMATVSRVVNGNQNVKPATRNKVNEVIQRLNYRPNAVARGLASKRTTTVGVIIPDISNIYYSELARGIEDIATMYKYHTIISNSDDDPKKEGEIFNNLLSKQVDGIIFLGGTITEEIQEQIKKASIPVVVSGTNGKEADVASVNIDFVKASEEVTERLLDSGAKKFAYIGGGYSKVAQEEVAKGLKNTLQKHGLSVDEHLVYVGNETYQDGLRAFEVIKDHQPDAVLSISDEQAIGVVHGALDNGLSVPEDIQVVSFNNTRLVEMVRPQLSSVIQPLYDIGAVGMRLLTKYMNKEEITEQNVTLPHTIRYRGTTK
;
A
#
# COMPACT_ATOMS: atom_id res chain seq x y z
N MET A 1 -22.80 -27.28 -24.99
CA MET A 1 -23.17 -25.90 -25.39
C MET A 1 -23.28 -25.07 -24.13
N THR A 2 -22.65 -23.90 -24.10
CA THR A 2 -22.76 -22.93 -22.99
C THR A 2 -24.14 -22.29 -23.01
N VAL A 3 -24.89 -22.39 -21.91
CA VAL A 3 -26.21 -21.76 -21.76
C VAL A 3 -26.04 -20.24 -21.74
N THR A 4 -26.81 -19.54 -22.57
CA THR A 4 -26.76 -18.09 -22.71
C THR A 4 -28.00 -17.40 -22.13
N ILE A 5 -27.97 -16.07 -22.04
CA ILE A 5 -29.15 -15.27 -21.67
C ILE A 5 -30.34 -15.51 -22.62
N TYR A 6 -30.07 -15.92 -23.86
CA TYR A 6 -31.08 -16.22 -24.87
C TYR A 6 -31.85 -17.49 -24.53
N ASP A 7 -31.15 -18.53 -24.06
CA ASP A 7 -31.76 -19.80 -23.64
C ASP A 7 -32.69 -19.61 -22.44
N VAL A 8 -32.23 -18.83 -21.44
CA VAL A 8 -33.04 -18.47 -20.26
C VAL A 8 -34.28 -17.68 -20.67
N ALA A 9 -34.14 -16.70 -21.57
CA ALA A 9 -35.26 -15.88 -22.04
C ALA A 9 -36.32 -16.73 -22.75
N ARG A 10 -35.88 -17.64 -23.64
CA ARG A 10 -36.75 -18.58 -24.37
C ARG A 10 -37.52 -19.48 -23.41
N GLU A 11 -36.84 -20.06 -22.43
CA GLU A 11 -37.43 -21.05 -21.51
C GLU A 11 -38.33 -20.41 -20.44
N ALA A 12 -38.02 -19.18 -20.01
CA ALA A 12 -38.88 -18.40 -19.12
C ALA A 12 -40.04 -17.68 -19.84
N ASN A 13 -40.07 -17.69 -21.18
CA ASN A 13 -41.01 -16.96 -22.03
C ASN A 13 -41.05 -15.44 -21.71
N VAL A 14 -39.87 -14.82 -21.67
CA VAL A 14 -39.69 -13.38 -21.43
C VAL A 14 -38.62 -12.82 -22.38
N SER A 15 -38.50 -11.49 -22.46
CA SER A 15 -37.42 -10.87 -23.24
C SER A 15 -36.05 -10.98 -22.54
N MET A 16 -34.95 -10.94 -23.32
CA MET A 16 -33.58 -10.86 -22.77
C MET A 16 -33.40 -9.68 -21.80
N ALA A 17 -34.05 -8.55 -22.09
CA ALA A 17 -34.04 -7.38 -21.20
C ALA A 17 -34.68 -7.68 -19.84
N THR A 18 -35.72 -8.52 -19.80
CA THR A 18 -36.35 -8.95 -18.55
C THR A 18 -35.44 -9.86 -17.75
N VAL A 19 -34.77 -10.82 -18.40
CA VAL A 19 -33.76 -11.69 -17.75
C VAL A 19 -32.62 -10.83 -17.18
N SER A 20 -32.11 -9.87 -17.95
CA SER A 20 -31.06 -8.94 -17.51
C SER A 20 -31.48 -8.14 -16.26
N ARG A 21 -32.71 -7.62 -16.21
CA ARG A 21 -33.25 -6.93 -15.03
C ARG A 21 -33.34 -7.83 -13.81
N VAL A 22 -33.75 -9.09 -13.98
CA VAL A 22 -33.80 -10.07 -12.88
C VAL A 22 -32.41 -10.36 -12.35
N VAL A 23 -31.45 -10.66 -13.25
CA VAL A 23 -30.05 -10.95 -12.92
C VAL A 23 -29.38 -9.79 -12.21
N ASN A 24 -29.66 -8.54 -12.63
CA ASN A 24 -29.09 -7.33 -12.03
C ASN A 24 -29.89 -6.83 -10.81
N GLY A 25 -30.90 -7.58 -10.33
CA GLY A 25 -31.66 -7.21 -9.13
C GLY A 25 -32.56 -5.97 -9.28
N ASN A 26 -32.86 -5.53 -10.50
CA ASN A 26 -33.67 -4.33 -10.75
C ASN A 26 -35.12 -4.54 -10.26
N GLN A 27 -35.68 -3.59 -9.49
CA GLN A 27 -37.00 -3.73 -8.86
C GLN A 27 -38.18 -3.70 -9.85
N ASN A 28 -37.99 -3.22 -11.08
CA ASN A 28 -39.05 -3.09 -12.10
C ASN A 28 -39.38 -4.42 -12.80
N VAL A 29 -39.54 -5.50 -12.04
CA VAL A 29 -39.97 -6.82 -12.52
C VAL A 29 -40.97 -7.41 -11.53
N LYS A 30 -42.15 -7.81 -12.02
CA LYS A 30 -43.20 -8.44 -11.20
C LYS A 30 -42.62 -9.65 -10.43
N PRO A 31 -42.97 -9.84 -9.15
CA PRO A 31 -42.44 -10.95 -8.34
C PRO A 31 -42.64 -12.33 -8.98
N ALA A 32 -43.82 -12.59 -9.57
CA ALA A 32 -44.10 -13.84 -10.26
C ALA A 32 -43.14 -14.10 -11.45
N THR A 33 -42.86 -13.06 -12.25
CA THR A 33 -41.92 -13.16 -13.38
C THR A 33 -40.48 -13.35 -12.89
N ARG A 34 -40.09 -12.68 -11.80
CA ARG A 34 -38.77 -12.85 -11.19
C ARG A 34 -38.54 -14.28 -10.72
N ASN A 35 -39.50 -14.85 -10.00
CA ASN A 35 -39.41 -16.22 -9.49
C ASN A 35 -39.27 -17.21 -10.64
N LYS A 36 -40.10 -17.08 -11.68
CA LYS A 36 -40.02 -17.91 -12.90
C LYS A 36 -38.65 -17.85 -13.56
N VAL A 37 -38.07 -16.65 -13.72
CA VAL A 37 -36.74 -16.49 -14.32
C VAL A 37 -35.66 -17.10 -13.43
N ASN A 38 -35.72 -16.91 -12.11
CA ASN A 38 -34.74 -17.49 -11.18
C ASN A 38 -34.76 -19.03 -11.18
N GLU A 39 -35.94 -19.64 -11.25
CA GLU A 39 -36.08 -21.10 -11.38
C GLU A 39 -35.42 -21.62 -12.66
N VAL A 40 -35.64 -20.94 -13.80
CA VAL A 40 -35.01 -21.31 -15.08
C VAL A 40 -33.50 -21.13 -15.02
N ILE A 41 -33.00 -20.05 -14.40
CA ILE A 41 -31.56 -19.83 -14.20
C ILE A 41 -30.93 -20.99 -13.41
N GLN A 42 -31.57 -21.40 -12.32
CA GLN A 42 -31.09 -22.52 -11.49
C GLN A 42 -31.13 -23.85 -12.26
N ARG A 43 -32.27 -24.15 -12.92
CA ARG A 43 -32.44 -25.39 -13.68
C ARG A 43 -31.42 -25.54 -14.81
N LEU A 44 -31.16 -24.45 -15.53
CA LEU A 44 -30.19 -24.45 -16.64
C LEU A 44 -28.75 -24.21 -16.19
N ASN A 45 -28.51 -23.99 -14.89
CA ASN A 45 -27.21 -23.60 -14.35
C ASN A 45 -26.58 -22.42 -15.12
N TYR A 46 -27.42 -21.44 -15.49
CA TYR A 46 -26.98 -20.26 -16.22
C TYR A 46 -26.11 -19.38 -15.32
N ARG A 47 -24.91 -19.04 -15.80
CA ARG A 47 -24.00 -18.10 -15.14
C ARG A 47 -23.83 -16.85 -16.00
N PRO A 48 -24.15 -15.66 -15.46
CA PRO A 48 -23.93 -14.41 -16.17
C PRO A 48 -22.46 -14.25 -16.59
N ASN A 49 -22.23 -13.92 -17.86
CA ASN A 49 -20.88 -13.68 -18.38
C ASN A 49 -20.42 -12.26 -18.01
N ALA A 50 -19.41 -12.15 -17.15
CA ALA A 50 -18.87 -10.87 -16.69
C ALA A 50 -18.27 -10.04 -17.84
N VAL A 51 -17.58 -10.66 -18.81
CA VAL A 51 -16.98 -9.97 -19.97
C VAL A 51 -18.06 -9.36 -20.86
N ALA A 52 -19.10 -10.13 -21.18
CA ALA A 52 -20.22 -9.64 -21.99
C ALA A 52 -20.98 -8.51 -21.28
N ARG A 53 -21.15 -8.60 -19.95
CA ARG A 53 -21.73 -7.51 -19.15
C ARG A 53 -20.85 -6.27 -19.18
N GLY A 54 -19.54 -6.40 -18.95
CA GLY A 54 -18.61 -5.29 -18.91
C GLY A 54 -18.55 -4.51 -20.22
N LEU A 55 -18.55 -5.20 -21.36
CA LEU A 55 -18.64 -4.57 -22.68
C LEU A 55 -19.92 -3.75 -22.86
N ALA A 56 -21.06 -4.24 -22.37
CA ALA A 56 -22.34 -3.56 -22.49
C ALA A 56 -22.47 -2.38 -21.50
N SER A 57 -21.96 -2.51 -20.27
CA SER A 57 -22.05 -1.49 -19.22
C SER A 57 -20.89 -0.48 -19.21
N LYS A 58 -19.81 -0.74 -19.97
CA LYS A 58 -18.52 -0.03 -19.87
C LYS A 58 -17.96 -0.02 -18.43
N ARG A 59 -18.25 -1.07 -17.67
CA ARG A 59 -17.86 -1.21 -16.25
C ARG A 59 -17.61 -2.67 -15.95
N THR A 60 -16.41 -3.03 -15.51
CA THR A 60 -15.99 -4.42 -15.29
C THR A 60 -16.08 -4.85 -13.83
N THR A 61 -16.38 -3.93 -12.91
CA THR A 61 -16.35 -4.17 -11.44
C THR A 61 -15.01 -4.76 -11.01
N THR A 62 -13.93 -4.25 -11.61
CA THR A 62 -12.58 -4.73 -11.38
C THR A 62 -11.65 -3.53 -11.18
N VAL A 63 -10.78 -3.59 -10.18
CA VAL A 63 -9.73 -2.60 -9.95
C VAL A 63 -8.37 -3.23 -10.18
N GLY A 64 -7.44 -2.45 -10.74
CA GLY A 64 -6.04 -2.84 -10.83
C GLY A 64 -5.28 -2.43 -9.58
N VAL A 65 -4.36 -3.25 -9.12
CA VAL A 65 -3.42 -2.91 -8.04
C VAL A 65 -2.01 -3.15 -8.55
N ILE A 66 -1.22 -2.09 -8.60
CA ILE A 66 0.21 -2.14 -8.91
C ILE A 66 0.94 -2.14 -7.58
N ILE A 67 1.76 -3.15 -7.35
CA ILE A 67 2.45 -3.39 -6.07
C ILE A 67 3.91 -3.74 -6.36
N PRO A 68 4.91 -3.32 -5.57
CA PRO A 68 6.31 -3.65 -5.87
C PRO A 68 6.56 -5.14 -5.68
N ASP A 69 6.36 -5.63 -4.47
CA ASP A 69 6.46 -7.03 -4.15
C ASP A 69 5.39 -7.47 -3.14
N ILE A 70 4.47 -8.33 -3.58
CA ILE A 70 3.44 -8.93 -2.74
C ILE A 70 3.99 -9.84 -1.63
N SER A 71 5.24 -10.31 -1.77
CA SER A 71 5.87 -11.19 -0.79
C SER A 71 6.36 -10.44 0.45
N ASN A 72 6.64 -9.14 0.32
CA ASN A 72 7.01 -8.26 1.41
C ASN A 72 5.81 -8.04 2.34
N ILE A 73 6.03 -8.22 3.65
CA ILE A 73 4.98 -8.15 4.67
C ILE A 73 4.31 -6.77 4.67
N TYR A 74 5.06 -5.69 4.47
CA TYR A 74 4.54 -4.32 4.37
C TYR A 74 3.44 -4.20 3.30
N TYR A 75 3.76 -4.65 2.08
CA TYR A 75 2.83 -4.57 0.96
C TYR A 75 1.69 -5.58 1.06
N SER A 76 1.93 -6.75 1.66
CA SER A 76 0.89 -7.76 1.86
C SER A 76 -0.22 -7.28 2.81
N GLU A 77 0.10 -6.49 3.84
CA GLU A 77 -0.89 -5.91 4.76
C GLU A 77 -1.70 -4.79 4.09
N LEU A 78 -1.05 -3.94 3.30
CA LEU A 78 -1.71 -2.94 2.45
C LEU A 78 -2.69 -3.60 1.47
N ALA A 79 -2.22 -4.63 0.74
CA ALA A 79 -3.03 -5.38 -0.21
C ALA A 79 -4.23 -6.06 0.46
N ARG A 80 -4.06 -6.54 1.70
CA ARG A 80 -5.15 -7.11 2.48
C ARG A 80 -6.26 -6.09 2.74
N GLY A 81 -5.91 -4.87 3.15
CA GLY A 81 -6.88 -3.79 3.35
C GLY A 81 -7.63 -3.42 2.07
N ILE A 82 -6.93 -3.39 0.94
CA ILE A 82 -7.54 -3.14 -0.38
C ILE A 82 -8.55 -4.23 -0.73
N GLU A 83 -8.16 -5.50 -0.60
CA GLU A 83 -9.00 -6.64 -1.01
C GLU A 83 -10.29 -6.72 -0.19
N ASP A 84 -10.22 -6.49 1.12
CA ASP A 84 -11.37 -6.52 2.01
C ASP A 84 -12.39 -5.42 1.67
N ILE A 85 -11.92 -4.20 1.39
CA ILE A 85 -12.79 -3.10 0.94
C ILE A 85 -13.27 -3.32 -0.49
N ALA A 86 -12.44 -3.80 -1.41
CA ALA A 86 -12.86 -4.12 -2.77
C ALA A 86 -14.02 -5.13 -2.76
N THR A 87 -13.88 -6.22 -1.99
CA THR A 87 -14.91 -7.24 -1.82
C THR A 87 -16.19 -6.66 -1.21
N MET A 88 -16.08 -5.82 -0.18
CA MET A 88 -17.21 -5.14 0.44
C MET A 88 -18.03 -4.31 -0.58
N TYR A 89 -17.34 -3.63 -1.51
CA TYR A 89 -17.95 -2.85 -2.58
C TYR A 89 -18.22 -3.65 -3.87
N LYS A 90 -18.09 -4.99 -3.83
CA LYS A 90 -18.32 -5.92 -4.95
C LYS A 90 -17.40 -5.68 -6.16
N TYR A 91 -16.16 -5.32 -5.89
CA TYR A 91 -15.08 -5.24 -6.85
C TYR A 91 -14.17 -6.45 -6.75
N HIS A 92 -13.63 -6.88 -7.89
CA HIS A 92 -12.50 -7.80 -7.97
C HIS A 92 -11.20 -7.02 -8.09
N THR A 93 -10.08 -7.57 -7.60
CA THR A 93 -8.75 -6.98 -7.77
C THR A 93 -7.93 -7.76 -8.79
N ILE A 94 -7.11 -7.06 -9.56
CA ILE A 94 -6.03 -7.62 -10.36
C ILE A 94 -4.73 -7.06 -9.81
N ILE A 95 -3.98 -7.87 -9.06
CA ILE A 95 -2.71 -7.48 -8.46
C ILE A 95 -1.56 -7.86 -9.40
N SER A 96 -0.62 -6.94 -9.64
CA SER A 96 0.57 -7.17 -10.47
C SER A 96 1.83 -6.62 -9.79
N ASN A 97 2.85 -7.47 -9.63
CA ASN A 97 4.15 -7.10 -9.06
C ASN A 97 4.99 -6.26 -10.04
N SER A 98 5.43 -5.08 -9.65
CA SER A 98 6.29 -4.18 -10.43
C SER A 98 7.78 -4.31 -10.14
N ASP A 99 8.16 -4.94 -9.03
CA ASP A 99 9.55 -5.06 -8.57
C ASP A 99 10.29 -3.70 -8.49
N ASP A 100 9.54 -2.60 -8.27
CA ASP A 100 10.02 -1.20 -8.35
C ASP A 100 10.77 -0.85 -9.64
N ASP A 101 10.48 -1.55 -10.74
CA ASP A 101 11.00 -1.23 -12.07
C ASP A 101 10.02 -0.27 -12.78
N PRO A 102 10.40 1.00 -13.04
CA PRO A 102 9.52 1.98 -13.67
C PRO A 102 9.00 1.56 -15.05
N LYS A 103 9.77 0.78 -15.81
CA LYS A 103 9.31 0.25 -17.11
C LYS A 103 8.22 -0.78 -16.90
N LYS A 104 8.42 -1.68 -15.95
CA LYS A 104 7.43 -2.71 -15.60
C LYS A 104 6.15 -2.08 -15.05
N GLU A 105 6.26 -1.03 -14.24
CA GLU A 105 5.11 -0.25 -13.76
C GLU A 105 4.28 0.31 -14.93
N GLY A 106 4.93 0.92 -15.92
CA GLY A 106 4.24 1.47 -17.10
C GLY A 106 3.59 0.38 -17.97
N GLU A 107 4.26 -0.76 -18.15
CA GLU A 107 3.68 -1.91 -18.84
C GLU A 107 2.46 -2.48 -18.10
N ILE A 108 2.56 -2.64 -16.78
CA ILE A 108 1.46 -3.09 -15.92
C ILE A 108 0.29 -2.10 -16.01
N PHE A 109 0.54 -0.81 -15.93
CA PHE A 109 -0.48 0.23 -16.02
C PHE A 109 -1.26 0.12 -17.34
N ASN A 110 -0.55 0.07 -18.47
CA ASN A 110 -1.17 -0.10 -19.79
C ASN A 110 -1.93 -1.44 -19.93
N ASN A 111 -1.38 -2.52 -19.36
CA ASN A 111 -2.05 -3.82 -19.32
C ASN A 111 -3.36 -3.76 -18.53
N LEU A 112 -3.38 -3.09 -17.38
CA LEU A 112 -4.60 -2.88 -16.59
C LEU A 112 -5.64 -2.05 -17.36
N LEU A 113 -5.22 -0.98 -18.04
CA LEU A 113 -6.10 -0.19 -18.91
C LEU A 113 -6.71 -1.04 -20.04
N SER A 114 -5.90 -1.88 -20.70
CA SER A 114 -6.39 -2.78 -21.77
C SER A 114 -7.40 -3.81 -21.27
N LYS A 115 -7.31 -4.19 -19.98
CA LYS A 115 -8.27 -5.06 -19.30
C LYS A 115 -9.54 -4.34 -18.84
N GLN A 116 -9.67 -3.05 -19.15
CA GLN A 116 -10.83 -2.20 -18.81
C GLN A 116 -11.14 -2.21 -17.31
N VAL A 117 -10.11 -2.15 -16.46
CA VAL A 117 -10.33 -1.93 -15.02
C VAL A 117 -11.03 -0.58 -14.80
N ASP A 118 -11.89 -0.50 -13.79
CA ASP A 118 -12.68 0.69 -13.48
C ASP A 118 -11.86 1.76 -12.72
N GLY A 119 -10.72 1.37 -12.16
CA GLY A 119 -9.81 2.22 -11.39
C GLY A 119 -8.51 1.49 -11.05
N ILE A 120 -7.47 2.24 -10.68
CA ILE A 120 -6.15 1.68 -10.31
C ILE A 120 -5.74 2.19 -8.94
N ILE A 121 -5.20 1.30 -8.11
CA ILE A 121 -4.42 1.64 -6.92
C ILE A 121 -2.95 1.40 -7.22
N PHE A 122 -2.12 2.39 -6.96
CA PHE A 122 -0.68 2.31 -7.05
C PHE A 122 -0.08 2.26 -5.65
N LEU A 123 0.63 1.19 -5.32
CA LEU A 123 1.28 1.01 -4.02
C LEU A 123 2.78 1.23 -4.15
N GLY A 124 3.35 2.02 -3.24
CA GLY A 124 4.79 2.23 -3.17
C GLY A 124 5.40 2.91 -4.40
N GLY A 125 6.74 2.90 -4.45
CA GLY A 125 7.50 3.41 -5.58
C GLY A 125 7.55 4.94 -5.69
N THR A 126 8.17 5.39 -6.78
CA THR A 126 8.22 6.79 -7.20
C THR A 126 7.27 6.97 -8.36
N ILE A 127 6.31 7.90 -8.25
CA ILE A 127 5.52 8.30 -9.41
C ILE A 127 6.44 9.07 -10.35
N THR A 128 6.98 8.38 -11.35
CA THR A 128 7.79 8.99 -12.39
C THR A 128 6.95 9.93 -13.26
N GLU A 129 7.60 10.86 -13.95
CA GLU A 129 6.92 11.75 -14.91
C GLU A 129 6.13 10.95 -15.97
N GLU A 130 6.67 9.80 -16.39
CA GLU A 130 6.02 8.90 -17.34
C GLU A 130 4.71 8.33 -16.78
N ILE A 131 4.74 7.79 -15.55
CA ILE A 131 3.53 7.29 -14.88
C ILE A 131 2.54 8.42 -14.66
N GLN A 132 3.01 9.61 -14.26
CA GLN A 132 2.13 10.77 -14.07
C GLN A 132 1.43 11.16 -15.38
N GLU A 133 2.13 11.15 -16.51
CA GLU A 133 1.52 11.37 -17.82
C GLU A 133 0.48 10.30 -18.17
N GLN A 134 0.77 9.02 -17.88
CA GLN A 134 -0.17 7.92 -18.10
C GLN A 134 -1.42 8.09 -17.24
N ILE A 135 -1.28 8.48 -15.97
CA ILE A 135 -2.40 8.78 -15.07
C ILE A 135 -3.24 9.93 -15.62
N LYS A 136 -2.63 11.03 -16.08
CA LYS A 136 -3.33 12.18 -16.68
C LYS A 136 -4.09 11.83 -17.96
N LYS A 137 -3.55 10.91 -18.77
CA LYS A 137 -4.18 10.43 -20.01
C LYS A 137 -5.26 9.36 -19.76
N ALA A 138 -5.25 8.72 -18.59
CA ALA A 138 -6.21 7.68 -18.24
C ALA A 138 -7.62 8.25 -18.05
N SER A 139 -8.62 7.50 -18.52
CA SER A 139 -10.04 7.85 -18.34
C SER A 139 -10.65 7.32 -17.04
N ILE A 140 -9.83 6.69 -16.20
CA ILE A 140 -10.21 6.06 -14.94
C ILE A 140 -9.45 6.72 -13.79
N PRO A 141 -10.02 6.75 -12.58
CA PRO A 141 -9.34 7.30 -11.42
C PRO A 141 -8.17 6.42 -10.98
N VAL A 142 -7.14 7.09 -10.45
CA VAL A 142 -5.97 6.47 -9.86
C VAL A 142 -5.79 7.01 -8.45
N VAL A 143 -5.58 6.12 -7.49
CA VAL A 143 -5.27 6.46 -6.10
C VAL A 143 -3.93 5.83 -5.75
N VAL A 144 -3.16 6.53 -4.95
CA VAL A 144 -1.83 6.13 -4.51
C VAL A 144 -1.89 5.84 -3.01
N SER A 145 -1.20 4.81 -2.53
CA SER A 145 -1.16 4.48 -1.10
C SER A 145 0.23 3.99 -0.71
N GLY A 146 0.76 4.49 0.41
CA GLY A 146 2.14 4.22 0.83
C GLY A 146 3.23 5.03 0.08
N THR A 147 2.84 5.99 -0.76
CA THR A 147 3.73 7.00 -1.36
C THR A 147 2.96 8.31 -1.62
N ASN A 148 3.67 9.43 -1.76
CA ASN A 148 3.08 10.77 -1.87
C ASN A 148 2.64 11.07 -3.32
N GLY A 149 1.34 11.32 -3.50
CA GLY A 149 0.77 11.74 -4.78
C GLY A 149 0.69 13.26 -4.97
N LYS A 150 1.04 14.08 -3.96
CA LYS A 150 0.84 15.54 -3.96
C LYS A 150 1.59 16.23 -5.10
N GLU A 151 2.85 15.91 -5.32
CA GLU A 151 3.64 16.50 -6.42
C GLU A 151 3.11 16.07 -7.78
N ALA A 152 2.49 14.88 -7.83
CA ALA A 152 1.91 14.32 -9.03
C ALA A 152 0.46 14.79 -9.32
N ASP A 153 -0.18 15.54 -8.40
CA ASP A 153 -1.62 15.83 -8.38
C ASP A 153 -2.50 14.56 -8.42
N VAL A 154 -2.05 13.51 -7.71
CA VAL A 154 -2.74 12.23 -7.61
C VAL A 154 -3.25 12.03 -6.19
N ALA A 155 -4.48 11.54 -6.07
CA ALA A 155 -5.09 11.22 -4.79
C ALA A 155 -4.22 10.24 -4.00
N SER A 156 -3.97 10.53 -2.72
CA SER A 156 -3.05 9.74 -1.90
C SER A 156 -3.56 9.48 -0.50
N VAL A 157 -3.14 8.35 0.08
CA VAL A 157 -3.41 7.97 1.47
C VAL A 157 -2.10 7.55 2.12
N ASN A 158 -1.65 8.28 3.14
CA ASN A 158 -0.40 8.03 3.85
C ASN A 158 -0.48 8.47 5.32
N ILE A 159 0.62 8.33 6.05
CA ILE A 159 0.85 9.03 7.31
C ILE A 159 1.73 10.28 7.08
N ASP A 160 1.91 11.08 8.13
CA ASP A 160 2.92 12.15 8.15
C ASP A 160 4.28 11.58 8.60
N PHE A 161 5.14 11.23 7.63
CA PHE A 161 6.46 10.64 7.90
C PHE A 161 7.43 11.64 8.52
N VAL A 162 7.35 12.92 8.12
CA VAL A 162 8.19 13.98 8.69
C VAL A 162 7.91 14.08 10.18
N LYS A 163 6.63 14.25 10.56
CA LYS A 163 6.22 14.36 11.95
C LYS A 163 6.57 13.11 12.76
N ALA A 164 6.31 11.93 12.21
CA ALA A 164 6.67 10.67 12.89
C ALA A 164 8.18 10.57 13.15
N SER A 165 9.00 10.98 12.18
CA SER A 165 10.45 11.00 12.34
C SER A 165 10.93 12.08 13.31
N GLU A 166 10.28 13.24 13.36
CA GLU A 166 10.58 14.26 14.37
C GLU A 166 10.31 13.72 15.78
N GLU A 167 9.13 13.15 16.03
CA GLU A 167 8.75 12.57 17.34
C GLU A 167 9.70 11.46 17.79
N VAL A 168 10.08 10.54 16.90
CA VAL A 168 11.07 9.48 17.21
C VAL A 168 12.44 10.07 17.54
N THR A 169 12.89 11.05 16.75
CA THR A 169 14.22 11.65 16.93
C THR A 169 14.29 12.41 18.25
N GLU A 170 13.27 13.20 18.58
CA GLU A 170 13.16 13.91 19.87
C GLU A 170 13.25 12.94 21.05
N ARG A 171 12.49 11.84 21.00
CA ARG A 171 12.55 10.82 22.07
C ARG A 171 13.94 10.20 22.24
N LEU A 172 14.64 9.95 21.13
CA LEU A 172 15.99 9.38 21.18
C LEU A 172 17.01 10.40 21.72
N LEU A 173 16.87 11.69 21.38
CA LEU A 173 17.67 12.77 21.97
C LEU A 173 17.43 12.86 23.49
N ASP A 174 16.18 12.80 23.94
CA ASP A 174 15.81 12.80 25.37
C ASP A 174 16.41 11.61 26.13
N SER A 175 16.60 10.47 25.46
CA SER A 175 17.27 9.29 26.01
C SER A 175 18.80 9.36 25.99
N GLY A 176 19.37 10.46 25.49
CA GLY A 176 20.80 10.75 25.49
C GLY A 176 21.54 10.46 24.19
N ALA A 177 20.86 10.02 23.13
CA ALA A 177 21.49 9.81 21.82
C ALA A 177 21.93 11.14 21.22
N LYS A 178 23.10 11.19 20.56
CA LYS A 178 23.63 12.40 19.90
C LYS A 178 24.09 12.12 18.48
N LYS A 179 24.52 10.89 18.21
CA LYS A 179 25.02 10.44 16.91
C LYS A 179 24.02 9.47 16.28
N PHE A 180 23.41 9.90 15.19
CA PHE A 180 22.30 9.18 14.56
C PHE A 180 22.74 8.59 13.22
N ALA A 181 22.42 7.31 13.02
CA ALA A 181 22.44 6.67 11.72
C ALA A 181 21.05 6.62 11.10
N TYR A 182 21.03 6.78 9.78
CA TYR A 182 19.83 6.69 8.98
C TYR A 182 19.98 5.60 7.94
N ILE A 183 19.05 4.64 7.95
CA ILE A 183 19.01 3.53 7.02
C ILE A 183 17.74 3.65 6.19
N GLY A 184 17.92 4.17 4.99
CA GLY A 184 16.90 4.29 3.97
C GLY A 184 16.78 3.06 3.08
N GLY A 185 15.88 3.19 2.12
CA GLY A 185 15.47 2.13 1.23
C GLY A 185 14.86 2.67 -0.05
N GLY A 186 14.90 1.88 -1.12
CA GLY A 186 14.45 2.29 -2.44
C GLY A 186 12.95 2.13 -2.71
N TYR A 187 12.21 1.39 -1.88
CA TYR A 187 10.82 1.01 -2.20
C TYR A 187 9.82 2.15 -1.95
N SER A 188 10.17 3.11 -1.10
CA SER A 188 9.41 4.35 -0.95
C SER A 188 10.35 5.55 -0.84
N LYS A 189 10.64 6.17 -1.99
CA LYS A 189 11.43 7.41 -2.05
C LYS A 189 10.87 8.50 -1.16
N VAL A 190 9.55 8.61 -1.08
CA VAL A 190 8.85 9.58 -0.24
C VAL A 190 9.11 9.29 1.24
N ALA A 191 8.88 8.06 1.71
CA ALA A 191 9.18 7.71 3.10
C ALA A 191 10.66 7.94 3.39
N GLN A 192 11.54 7.59 2.46
CA GLN A 192 12.97 7.81 2.59
C GLN A 192 13.32 9.31 2.76
N GLU A 193 12.78 10.18 1.92
CA GLU A 193 13.07 11.61 1.95
C GLU A 193 12.42 12.31 3.15
N GLU A 194 11.17 11.97 3.46
CA GLU A 194 10.42 12.60 4.55
C GLU A 194 10.92 12.17 5.94
N VAL A 195 11.28 10.90 6.14
CA VAL A 195 11.93 10.45 7.38
C VAL A 195 13.30 11.11 7.52
N ALA A 196 14.12 11.11 6.46
CA ALA A 196 15.41 11.80 6.51
C ALA A 196 15.27 13.30 6.82
N LYS A 197 14.22 13.95 6.31
CA LYS A 197 13.90 15.35 6.58
C LYS A 197 13.51 15.58 8.04
N GLY A 198 12.64 14.75 8.62
CA GLY A 198 12.24 14.87 10.02
C GLY A 198 13.42 14.69 10.99
N LEU A 199 14.29 13.71 10.70
CA LEU A 199 15.57 13.53 11.41
C LEU A 199 16.45 14.78 11.33
N LYS A 200 16.73 15.26 10.12
CA LYS A 200 17.60 16.43 9.89
C LYS A 200 17.05 17.69 10.57
N ASN A 201 15.76 17.97 10.43
CA ASN A 201 15.10 19.11 11.07
C ASN A 201 15.29 19.08 12.60
N THR A 202 15.07 17.92 13.20
CA THR A 202 15.11 17.75 14.65
C THR A 202 16.53 17.89 15.20
N LEU A 203 17.50 17.28 14.53
CA LEU A 203 18.91 17.43 14.91
C LEU A 203 19.38 18.87 14.78
N GLN A 204 19.00 19.56 13.70
CA GLN A 204 19.37 20.96 13.50
C GLN A 204 18.84 21.87 14.62
N LYS A 205 17.61 21.64 15.12
CA LYS A 205 17.05 22.37 16.27
C LYS A 205 17.89 22.19 17.55
N HIS A 206 18.58 21.06 17.67
CA HIS A 206 19.45 20.72 18.79
C HIS A 206 20.94 21.04 18.55
N GLY A 207 21.27 21.71 17.44
CA GLY A 207 22.66 22.03 17.08
C GLY A 207 23.48 20.81 16.65
N LEU A 208 22.83 19.74 16.22
CA LEU A 208 23.43 18.50 15.72
C LEU A 208 23.20 18.36 14.20
N SER A 209 23.95 17.45 13.58
CA SER A 209 23.84 17.13 12.15
C SER A 209 23.99 15.63 11.92
N VAL A 210 23.37 15.13 10.84
CA VAL A 210 23.59 13.75 10.38
C VAL A 210 24.96 13.67 9.71
N ASP A 211 25.79 12.72 10.12
CA ASP A 211 27.04 12.38 9.45
C ASP A 211 26.73 11.59 8.17
N GLU A 212 27.30 11.98 7.03
CA GLU A 212 27.08 11.30 5.75
C GLU A 212 27.57 9.84 5.79
N HIS A 213 28.58 9.53 6.62
CA HIS A 213 29.06 8.15 6.82
C HIS A 213 28.09 7.28 7.63
N LEU A 214 27.10 7.91 8.26
CA LEU A 214 26.03 7.24 9.00
C LEU A 214 24.73 7.13 8.20
N VAL A 215 24.78 7.39 6.89
CA VAL A 215 23.66 7.22 5.98
C VAL A 215 23.90 5.99 5.10
N TYR A 216 22.97 5.05 5.12
CA TYR A 216 22.95 3.90 4.23
C TYR A 216 21.62 3.83 3.48
N VAL A 217 21.64 3.53 2.18
CA VAL A 217 20.44 3.31 1.37
C VAL A 217 20.55 1.95 0.71
N GLY A 218 19.65 1.04 1.07
CA GLY A 218 19.61 -0.33 0.54
C GLY A 218 18.29 -0.66 -0.15
N ASN A 219 18.00 -1.95 -0.29
CA ASN A 219 16.77 -2.47 -0.89
C ASN A 219 15.80 -3.02 0.19
N GLU A 220 15.87 -2.47 1.41
CA GLU A 220 14.91 -2.79 2.49
C GLU A 220 14.88 -4.25 2.96
N THR A 221 15.93 -5.03 2.64
CA THR A 221 16.05 -6.43 3.03
C THR A 221 16.78 -6.62 4.37
N TYR A 222 16.58 -7.77 5.00
CA TYR A 222 17.38 -8.19 6.16
C TYR A 222 18.90 -8.15 5.90
N GLN A 223 19.34 -8.62 4.73
CA GLN A 223 20.76 -8.63 4.36
C GLN A 223 21.32 -7.22 4.15
N ASP A 224 20.50 -6.28 3.68
CA ASP A 224 20.86 -4.86 3.67
C ASP A 224 21.04 -4.32 5.07
N GLY A 225 20.22 -4.73 6.03
CA GLY A 225 20.39 -4.35 7.43
C GLY A 225 21.75 -4.76 8.01
N LEU A 226 22.20 -5.98 7.73
CA LEU A 226 23.54 -6.46 8.12
C LEU A 226 24.63 -5.62 7.46
N ARG A 227 24.52 -5.38 6.15
CA ARG A 227 25.49 -4.54 5.42
C ARG A 227 25.50 -3.10 5.91
N ALA A 228 24.35 -2.53 6.23
CA ALA A 228 24.22 -1.19 6.77
C ALA A 228 24.94 -1.09 8.12
N PHE A 229 24.75 -2.09 9.00
CA PHE A 229 25.48 -2.15 10.27
C PHE A 229 27.00 -2.18 10.07
N GLU A 230 27.49 -3.01 9.15
CA GLU A 230 28.93 -3.09 8.84
C GLU A 230 29.51 -1.74 8.37
N VAL A 231 28.73 -0.91 7.67
CA VAL A 231 29.15 0.43 7.23
C VAL A 231 29.20 1.42 8.40
N ILE A 232 28.21 1.38 9.30
CA ILE A 232 28.06 2.39 10.35
C ILE A 232 28.80 2.04 11.65
N LYS A 233 29.16 0.78 11.89
CA LYS A 233 29.66 0.31 13.19
C LYS A 233 30.94 1.02 13.66
N ASP A 234 31.87 1.31 12.75
CA ASP A 234 33.14 1.98 13.07
C ASP A 234 32.95 3.45 13.47
N HIS A 235 31.78 4.02 13.12
CA HIS A 235 31.40 5.37 13.49
C HIS A 235 30.61 5.43 14.80
N GLN A 236 30.30 4.28 15.43
CA GLN A 236 29.65 4.19 16.76
C GLN A 236 28.43 5.11 16.92
N PRO A 237 27.36 4.91 16.12
CA PRO A 237 26.12 5.66 16.30
C PRO A 237 25.42 5.26 17.62
N ASP A 238 24.84 6.25 18.31
CA ASP A 238 24.04 6.03 19.52
C ASP A 238 22.64 5.49 19.18
N ALA A 239 22.12 5.88 18.00
CA ALA A 239 20.79 5.52 17.55
C ALA A 239 20.71 5.31 16.04
N VAL A 240 19.85 4.39 15.61
CA VAL A 240 19.56 4.08 14.20
C VAL A 240 18.08 4.26 13.93
N LEU A 241 17.75 5.07 12.92
CA LEU A 241 16.42 5.13 12.32
C LEU A 241 16.45 4.37 11.00
N SER A 242 15.64 3.32 10.89
CA SER A 242 15.51 2.55 9.65
C SER A 242 14.08 2.61 9.12
N ILE A 243 13.91 2.82 7.82
CA ILE A 243 12.57 2.90 7.22
C ILE A 243 11.89 1.53 7.03
N SER A 244 12.61 0.43 7.27
CA SER A 244 12.12 -0.95 7.13
C SER A 244 12.40 -1.76 8.40
N ASP A 245 11.42 -2.54 8.83
CA ASP A 245 11.57 -3.49 9.95
C ASP A 245 12.62 -4.57 9.64
N GLU A 246 12.70 -5.05 8.39
CA GLU A 246 13.67 -6.10 8.02
C GLU A 246 15.12 -5.58 8.11
N GLN A 247 15.38 -4.39 7.59
CA GLN A 247 16.68 -3.74 7.72
C GLN A 247 17.02 -3.48 9.19
N ALA A 248 16.07 -2.95 9.97
CA ALA A 248 16.28 -2.70 11.39
C ALA A 248 16.63 -3.99 12.15
N ILE A 249 15.99 -5.11 11.84
CA ILE A 249 16.32 -6.42 12.43
C ILE A 249 17.73 -6.85 12.01
N GLY A 250 18.11 -6.65 10.75
CA GLY A 250 19.48 -6.91 10.29
C GLY A 250 20.51 -6.09 11.07
N VAL A 251 20.21 -4.82 11.37
CA VAL A 251 21.07 -3.96 12.20
C VAL A 251 21.16 -4.47 13.63
N VAL A 252 20.03 -4.82 14.24
CA VAL A 252 20.00 -5.37 15.61
C VAL A 252 20.83 -6.64 15.69
N HIS A 253 20.65 -7.57 14.75
CA HIS A 253 21.46 -8.81 14.73
C HIS A 253 22.94 -8.52 14.46
N GLY A 254 23.26 -7.62 13.53
CA GLY A 254 24.65 -7.21 13.28
C GLY A 254 25.32 -6.64 14.53
N ALA A 255 24.61 -5.80 15.29
CA ALA A 255 25.09 -5.26 16.56
C ALA A 255 25.33 -6.36 17.60
N LEU A 256 24.35 -7.26 17.80
CA LEU A 256 24.46 -8.36 18.76
C LEU A 256 25.60 -9.32 18.41
N ASP A 257 25.77 -9.66 17.13
CA ASP A 257 26.83 -10.55 16.64
C ASP A 257 28.24 -9.95 16.82
N ASN A 258 28.33 -8.61 16.88
CA ASN A 258 29.56 -7.88 17.18
C ASN A 258 29.72 -7.56 18.68
N GLY A 259 28.90 -8.17 19.54
CA GLY A 259 29.01 -8.06 21.00
C GLY A 259 28.47 -6.76 21.60
N LEU A 260 27.74 -5.95 20.82
CA LEU A 260 27.06 -4.77 21.33
C LEU A 260 25.73 -5.15 21.99
N SER A 261 25.38 -4.44 23.05
CA SER A 261 24.10 -4.54 23.73
C SER A 261 23.08 -3.59 23.12
N VAL A 262 21.93 -4.10 22.76
CA VAL A 262 20.77 -3.31 22.32
C VAL A 262 19.75 -3.33 23.47
N PRO A 263 19.34 -2.20 24.07
CA PRO A 263 19.52 -0.81 23.60
C PRO A 263 20.69 -0.04 24.23
N GLU A 264 21.51 -0.68 25.08
CA GLU A 264 22.47 0.05 25.94
C GLU A 264 23.56 0.78 25.16
N ASP A 265 24.16 0.10 24.19
CA ASP A 265 25.23 0.62 23.33
C ASP A 265 24.67 1.31 22.08
N ILE A 266 23.57 0.78 21.54
CA ILE A 266 22.93 1.31 20.33
C ILE A 266 21.42 1.12 20.39
N GLN A 267 20.68 2.20 20.13
CA GLN A 267 19.22 2.16 20.03
C GLN A 267 18.79 1.99 18.57
N VAL A 268 17.74 1.21 18.32
CA VAL A 268 17.25 0.98 16.96
C VAL A 268 15.73 1.19 16.92
N VAL A 269 15.27 2.02 16.00
CA VAL A 269 13.85 2.24 15.73
C VAL A 269 13.58 2.05 14.24
N SER A 270 12.53 1.28 13.93
CA SER A 270 12.05 1.12 12.56
C SER A 270 10.79 1.91 12.26
N PHE A 271 10.42 1.95 10.98
CA PHE A 271 9.10 2.38 10.52
C PHE A 271 8.45 1.16 9.88
N ASN A 272 7.19 0.88 10.25
CA ASN A 272 6.19 -0.03 9.62
C ASN A 272 5.41 -0.78 10.70
N ASN A 273 6.09 -1.30 11.73
CA ASN A 273 5.49 -2.14 12.78
C ASN A 273 4.74 -3.36 12.21
N THR A 274 5.36 -4.04 11.25
CA THR A 274 4.95 -5.37 10.82
C THR A 274 5.07 -6.37 11.96
N ARG A 275 4.49 -7.56 11.81
CA ARG A 275 4.62 -8.65 12.79
C ARG A 275 6.07 -9.02 13.16
N LEU A 276 7.06 -8.68 12.33
CA LEU A 276 8.47 -9.00 12.58
C LEU A 276 9.01 -8.34 13.84
N VAL A 277 8.51 -7.15 14.18
CA VAL A 277 9.01 -6.38 15.33
C VAL A 277 8.80 -7.08 16.67
N GLU A 278 7.86 -8.01 16.75
CA GLU A 278 7.54 -8.80 17.95
C GLU A 278 8.28 -10.15 17.99
N MET A 279 8.79 -10.59 16.84
CA MET A 279 9.49 -11.87 16.65
C MET A 279 10.99 -11.77 16.91
N VAL A 280 11.56 -10.57 16.81
CA VAL A 280 12.98 -10.29 17.11
C VAL A 280 13.23 -10.16 18.62
N ARG A 281 14.48 -10.41 19.05
CA ARG A 281 14.94 -10.17 20.42
C ARG A 281 16.21 -9.30 20.41
N PRO A 282 16.25 -8.20 21.18
CA PRO A 282 15.12 -7.58 21.89
C PRO A 282 14.00 -7.15 20.91
N GLN A 283 12.76 -7.02 21.40
CA GLN A 283 11.64 -6.63 20.54
C GLN A 283 11.86 -5.22 19.99
N LEU A 284 11.57 -5.02 18.70
CA LEU A 284 11.90 -3.80 17.98
C LEU A 284 10.89 -2.67 18.25
N SER A 285 11.41 -1.53 18.67
CA SER A 285 10.69 -0.26 18.74
C SER A 285 10.40 0.23 17.33
N SER A 286 9.17 0.67 17.08
CA SER A 286 8.76 1.02 15.73
C SER A 286 7.68 2.08 15.68
N VAL A 287 7.71 2.90 14.63
CA VAL A 287 6.58 3.73 14.21
C VAL A 287 5.52 2.83 13.58
N ILE A 288 4.33 2.85 14.16
CA ILE A 288 3.16 2.13 13.68
C ILE A 288 2.50 2.95 12.58
N GLN A 289 2.65 2.44 11.36
CA GLN A 289 1.82 2.84 10.24
C GLN A 289 0.58 1.94 10.23
N PRO A 290 -0.64 2.50 10.10
CA PRO A 290 -1.84 1.68 10.02
C PRO A 290 -1.96 1.08 8.61
N LEU A 291 -1.07 0.14 8.25
CA LEU A 291 -0.90 -0.39 6.89
C LEU A 291 -2.20 -0.93 6.28
N TYR A 292 -2.94 -1.74 7.04
CA TYR A 292 -4.25 -2.22 6.64
C TYR A 292 -5.21 -1.06 6.32
N ASP A 293 -5.26 -0.05 7.19
CA ASP A 293 -6.16 1.09 7.02
C ASP A 293 -5.74 1.99 5.86
N ILE A 294 -4.44 2.15 5.61
CA ILE A 294 -3.93 2.87 4.43
C ILE A 294 -4.48 2.22 3.16
N GLY A 295 -4.39 0.89 3.05
CA GLY A 295 -4.93 0.14 1.90
C GLY A 295 -6.46 0.23 1.82
N ALA A 296 -7.15 0.08 2.95
CA ALA A 296 -8.60 0.12 3.03
C ALA A 296 -9.16 1.51 2.64
N VAL A 297 -8.57 2.57 3.20
CA VAL A 297 -8.94 3.97 2.91
C VAL A 297 -8.57 4.32 1.47
N GLY A 298 -7.43 3.83 0.96
CA GLY A 298 -7.04 3.97 -0.45
C GLY A 298 -8.07 3.39 -1.40
N MET A 299 -8.51 2.16 -1.16
CA MET A 299 -9.58 1.54 -1.95
C MET A 299 -10.92 2.27 -1.78
N ARG A 300 -11.25 2.72 -0.56
CA ARG A 300 -12.49 3.49 -0.35
C ARG A 300 -12.45 4.82 -1.11
N LEU A 301 -11.32 5.53 -1.10
CA LEU A 301 -11.14 6.77 -1.85
C LEU A 301 -11.31 6.50 -3.36
N LEU A 302 -10.73 5.42 -3.88
CA LEU A 302 -10.91 5.02 -5.27
C LEU A 302 -12.38 4.77 -5.61
N THR A 303 -13.13 4.07 -4.74
CA THR A 303 -14.55 3.83 -4.98
C THR A 303 -15.38 5.13 -5.03
N LYS A 304 -15.03 6.13 -4.21
CA LYS A 304 -15.68 7.46 -4.27
C LYS A 304 -15.47 8.11 -5.64
N TYR A 305 -14.23 8.10 -6.14
CA TYR A 305 -13.92 8.61 -7.48
C TYR A 305 -14.68 7.86 -8.57
N MET A 306 -14.67 6.51 -8.55
CA MET A 306 -15.38 5.69 -9.54
C MET A 306 -16.90 5.93 -9.55
N ASN A 307 -17.49 6.22 -8.38
CA ASN A 307 -18.91 6.50 -8.23
C ASN A 307 -19.26 7.99 -8.40
N LYS A 308 -18.27 8.88 -8.60
CA LYS A 308 -18.43 10.34 -8.65
C LYS A 308 -19.10 10.90 -7.39
N GLU A 309 -18.75 10.34 -6.24
CA GLU A 309 -19.12 10.87 -4.93
C GLU A 309 -18.32 12.16 -4.64
N GLU A 310 -18.81 13.00 -3.73
CA GLU A 310 -18.06 14.19 -3.28
C GLU A 310 -16.78 13.79 -2.52
N ILE A 311 -15.68 14.48 -2.83
CA ILE A 311 -14.36 14.23 -2.23
C ILE A 311 -13.89 15.51 -1.56
N THR A 312 -13.87 15.48 -0.24
CA THR A 312 -13.48 16.61 0.61
C THR A 312 -11.96 16.73 0.75
N GLU A 313 -11.25 15.60 0.67
CA GLU A 313 -9.80 15.54 0.84
C GLU A 313 -9.23 14.51 -0.13
N GLN A 314 -8.38 14.99 -1.05
CA GLN A 314 -7.69 14.16 -2.04
C GLN A 314 -6.43 13.50 -1.47
N ASN A 315 -5.83 14.11 -0.44
CA ASN A 315 -4.59 13.64 0.19
C ASN A 315 -4.86 13.33 1.66
N VAL A 316 -5.32 12.12 1.93
CA VAL A 316 -5.72 11.69 3.27
C VAL A 316 -4.47 11.35 4.09
N THR A 317 -4.34 11.98 5.25
CA THR A 317 -3.27 11.68 6.21
C THR A 317 -3.84 10.95 7.42
N LEU A 318 -3.50 9.67 7.57
CA LEU A 318 -3.91 8.85 8.69
C LEU A 318 -3.00 9.10 9.91
N PRO A 319 -3.54 8.96 11.14
CA PRO A 319 -2.72 9.09 12.35
C PRO A 319 -1.71 7.93 12.43
N HIS A 320 -0.47 8.25 12.78
CA HIS A 320 0.52 7.27 13.19
C HIS A 320 0.58 7.19 14.73
N THR A 321 1.14 6.10 15.24
CA THR A 321 1.51 5.98 16.65
C THR A 321 2.92 5.41 16.75
N ILE A 322 3.57 5.53 17.91
CA ILE A 322 4.90 4.97 18.12
C ILE A 322 4.83 3.99 19.28
N ARG A 323 5.42 2.81 19.10
CA ARG A 323 5.54 1.83 20.17
C ARG A 323 7.00 1.53 20.43
N TYR A 324 7.48 2.05 21.56
CA TYR A 324 8.79 1.71 22.12
C TYR A 324 8.72 0.35 22.79
N ARG A 325 9.73 -0.48 22.50
CA ARG A 325 9.92 -1.85 22.99
C ARG A 325 11.36 -1.99 23.50
N GLY A 326 11.97 -3.17 23.33
CA GLY A 326 13.27 -3.50 23.90
C GLY A 326 14.49 -2.96 23.13
N THR A 327 14.34 -2.36 21.95
CA THR A 327 15.47 -1.77 21.20
C THR A 327 15.69 -0.28 21.49
N THR A 328 14.97 0.30 22.45
CA THR A 328 15.13 1.68 22.91
C THR A 328 15.07 1.76 24.44
N LYS A 329 15.62 2.82 25.01
CA LYS A 329 15.64 3.12 26.45
C LYS A 329 14.33 3.74 26.97
#